data_AF-A0A9W6V705-F1
#
_entry.id   AF-A0A9W6V705-F1
#
_cell.length_a   1.000
_cell.length_b   1.000
_cell.length_c   1.000
_cell.angle_alpha   90.00
_cell.angle_beta   90.00
_cell.angle_gamma   90.00
#
_symmetry.space_group_name_H-M   'P 1'
#
loop_
_entity.id
_entity.type
_entity.pdbx_description
1 polymer ?
#
loop_
_entity_poly.entity_id
_entity_poly.type
_entity_poly.pdbx_seq_one_letter_code
_entity_poly.pdbx_strand_id
1 'polypeptide(L)'
;MCAVPEEEKEVGSVSDHRAWRWQRSGYDDRVHAFPAGERPASFVEAACAHTVPYAKVTRSHEGARCLPCLLIVADELAARVPGAVD
;
A
#
# COMPACT_ATOMS: atom_id res chain seq x y z
N MET A 1 -36.47 -5.66 -35.02
CA MET A 1 -35.38 -4.91 -34.37
C MET A 1 -35.19 -5.43 -32.95
N CYS A 2 -33.92 -5.54 -32.56
CA CYS A 2 -33.39 -6.33 -31.47
C CYS A 2 -33.65 -5.74 -30.07
N ALA A 3 -33.49 -6.61 -29.06
CA ALA A 3 -33.47 -6.30 -27.64
C ALA A 3 -32.40 -5.24 -27.27
N VAL A 4 -32.69 -4.47 -26.22
CA VAL A 4 -31.75 -3.61 -25.49
C VAL A 4 -30.72 -4.45 -24.73
N PRO A 5 -29.52 -3.89 -24.49
CA PRO A 5 -28.95 -4.01 -23.16
C PRO A 5 -28.63 -2.65 -22.54
N GLU A 6 -28.65 -2.69 -21.21
CA GLU A 6 -28.53 -1.61 -20.24
C GLU A 6 -27.11 -1.03 -20.22
N GLU A 7 -26.96 0.29 -20.39
CA GLU A 7 -25.68 0.97 -20.20
C GLU A 7 -25.42 1.16 -18.69
N GLU A 8 -24.73 0.16 -18.16
CA GLU A 8 -23.59 0.24 -17.25
C GLU A 8 -23.64 1.38 -16.21
N LYS A 9 -24.07 0.99 -15.01
CA LYS A 9 -23.90 1.75 -13.78
C LYS A 9 -22.40 2.00 -13.56
N GLU A 10 -21.97 3.24 -13.71
CA GLU A 10 -20.63 3.70 -13.35
C GLU A 10 -20.42 3.39 -11.86
N VAL A 11 -19.68 2.31 -11.57
CA VAL A 11 -19.36 1.89 -10.21
C VAL A 11 -18.44 2.95 -9.65
N GLY A 12 -18.99 3.72 -8.71
CA GLY A 12 -18.33 4.86 -8.08
C GLY A 12 -16.90 4.57 -7.68
N SER A 13 -16.05 5.58 -7.89
CA SER A 13 -14.72 5.69 -7.30
C SER A 13 -14.85 5.60 -5.77
N VAL A 14 -14.82 4.38 -5.25
CA VAL A 14 -14.38 4.17 -3.88
C VAL A 14 -12.88 4.35 -3.93
N SER A 15 -12.43 5.59 -3.70
CA SER A 15 -11.04 5.81 -3.30
C SER A 15 -10.84 5.12 -1.97
N ASP A 16 -10.58 3.81 -2.01
CA ASP A 16 -10.14 3.04 -0.85
C ASP A 16 -8.73 3.54 -0.53
N HIS A 17 -8.67 4.57 0.31
CA HIS A 17 -7.44 5.26 0.63
C HIS A 17 -6.54 4.30 1.41
N ARG A 18 -5.62 3.64 0.71
CA ARG A 18 -4.69 2.71 1.33
C ARG A 18 -3.81 3.46 2.34
N ALA A 19 -4.01 3.14 3.61
CA ALA A 19 -3.17 3.59 4.71
C ALA A 19 -1.99 2.64 4.90
N TRP A 20 -0.83 3.18 5.28
CA TRP A 20 0.43 2.46 5.39
C TRP A 20 0.93 2.41 6.84
N ARG A 21 1.46 1.27 7.25
CA ARG A 21 2.16 1.04 8.53
C ARG A 21 3.64 0.88 8.25
N TRP A 22 4.47 1.74 8.84
CA TRP A 22 5.92 1.63 8.75
C TRP A 22 6.44 0.73 9.87
N GLN A 23 6.98 -0.43 9.51
CA GLN A 23 7.42 -1.45 10.46
C GLN A 23 8.74 -2.10 10.02
N ARG A 24 9.58 -2.47 10.98
CA ARG A 24 10.89 -3.07 10.70
C ARG A 24 10.76 -4.57 10.40
N SER A 25 11.34 -5.00 9.28
CA SER A 25 11.44 -6.41 8.89
C SER A 25 12.68 -7.05 9.49
N GLY A 26 12.53 -8.25 10.08
CA GLY A 26 13.66 -9.04 10.56
C GLY A 26 14.40 -9.86 9.49
N TYR A 27 14.10 -9.66 8.19
CA TYR A 27 14.87 -10.27 7.09
C TYR A 27 16.03 -9.39 6.62
N ASP A 28 15.85 -8.07 6.64
CA ASP A 28 16.83 -7.11 6.13
C ASP A 28 17.06 -5.92 7.07
N ASP A 29 16.47 -5.94 8.26
CA ASP A 29 16.51 -4.88 9.28
C ASP A 29 16.09 -3.48 8.80
N ARG A 30 15.38 -3.42 7.66
CA ARG A 30 14.84 -2.17 7.10
C ARG A 30 13.40 -1.95 7.52
N VAL A 31 13.00 -0.69 7.55
CA VAL A 31 11.61 -0.27 7.78
C VAL A 31 10.88 -0.25 6.44
N HIS A 32 9.84 -1.08 6.33
CA HIS A 32 9.00 -1.23 5.14
C HIS A 32 7.60 -0.68 5.38
N ALA A 33 6.90 -0.33 4.29
CA ALA A 33 5.51 0.11 4.34
C ALA A 33 4.58 -1.09 4.11
N PHE A 34 3.89 -1.54 5.15
CA PHE A 34 2.87 -2.59 5.07
C PHE A 34 1.46 -1.99 5.04
N PRO A 35 0.49 -2.58 4.33
CA PRO A 35 -0.89 -2.09 4.30
C PRO A 35 -1.52 -2.12 5.70
N ALA A 36 -2.26 -1.08 6.09
CA ALA A 36 -2.84 -0.97 7.43
C ALA A 36 -4.05 -1.90 7.66
N GLY A 37 -4.84 -2.14 6.62
CA GLY A 37 -6.06 -2.96 6.68
C GLY A 37 -5.83 -4.48 6.65
N GLU A 38 -4.59 -4.92 6.46
CA GLU A 38 -4.29 -6.35 6.32
C GLU A 38 -4.33 -7.05 7.69
N ARG A 39 -5.24 -8.03 7.82
CA ARG A 39 -5.33 -8.93 8.99
C ARG A 39 -4.07 -9.80 9.05
N PRO A 40 -3.58 -10.16 10.25
CA PRO A 40 -2.36 -10.95 10.37
C PRO A 40 -2.57 -12.33 9.71
N ALA A 41 -1.95 -12.50 8.53
CA ALA A 41 -1.71 -13.79 7.92
C ALA A 41 -0.34 -14.32 8.38
N SER A 42 0.03 -15.54 7.99
CA SER A 42 1.36 -16.10 8.28
C SER A 42 2.49 -15.23 7.72
N PHE A 43 2.21 -14.52 6.62
CA PHE A 43 3.10 -13.56 5.98
C PHE A 43 2.38 -12.24 5.75
N VAL A 44 3.14 -11.15 5.66
CA VAL A 44 2.67 -9.85 5.19
C VAL A 44 3.57 -9.37 4.07
N GLU A 45 2.99 -8.64 3.13
CA GLU A 45 3.68 -8.11 1.96
C GLU A 45 3.78 -6.59 2.05
N ALA A 46 5.00 -6.07 1.92
CA ALA A 46 5.26 -4.63 1.87
C ALA A 46 4.89 -4.04 0.49
N ALA A 47 4.79 -2.72 0.41
CA ALA A 47 4.58 -1.99 -0.84
C ALA A 47 5.58 -2.37 -1.95
N CYS A 48 6.83 -2.69 -1.60
CA CYS A 48 7.86 -3.11 -2.54
C CYS A 48 7.85 -4.62 -2.85
N ALA A 49 6.74 -5.32 -2.60
CA ALA A 49 6.59 -6.77 -2.71
C ALA A 49 7.55 -7.60 -1.83
N HIS A 50 8.14 -6.99 -0.80
CA HIS A 50 8.94 -7.72 0.20
C HIS A 50 8.03 -8.46 1.16
N THR A 51 8.12 -9.78 1.17
CA THR A 51 7.27 -10.65 1.98
C THR A 51 8.02 -11.17 3.20
N VAL A 52 7.44 -11.00 4.38
CA VAL A 52 8.04 -11.37 5.66
C VAL A 52 7.01 -12.12 6.53
N PRO A 53 7.42 -13.17 7.28
CA PRO A 53 6.55 -13.78 8.27
C PRO A 53 6.08 -12.74 9.28
N TYR A 54 4.80 -12.75 9.64
CA TYR A 54 4.27 -11.75 10.59
C TYR A 54 5.04 -11.75 11.92
N ALA A 55 5.48 -12.93 12.38
CA ALA A 55 6.28 -13.09 13.59
C ALA A 55 7.67 -12.43 13.54
N LYS A 56 8.16 -12.05 12.34
CA LYS A 56 9.44 -11.36 12.13
C LYS A 56 9.26 -9.87 11.84
N VAL A 57 8.05 -9.33 11.99
CA VAL A 57 7.78 -7.90 11.90
C VAL A 57 7.83 -7.27 13.29
N THR A 58 8.70 -6.28 13.46
CA THR A 58 8.76 -5.48 14.68
C THR A 58 7.92 -4.23 14.52
N ARG A 59 7.06 -3.92 15.51
CA ARG A 59 6.29 -2.67 15.57
C ARG A 59 7.20 -1.49 15.95
N SER A 60 8.13 -1.15 15.07
CA SER A 60 9.02 0.00 15.18
C SER A 60 9.25 0.62 13.80
N HIS A 61 9.35 1.93 13.78
CA HIS A 61 9.67 2.74 12.61
C HIS A 61 11.13 3.27 12.65
N GLU A 62 11.93 2.79 13.60
CA GLU A 62 13.33 3.15 13.76
C GLU A 62 14.23 2.36 12.79
N GLY A 63 15.26 3.02 12.26
CA GLY A 63 16.26 2.42 11.38
C GLY A 63 16.17 2.90 9.93
N ALA A 64 16.92 2.24 9.06
CA ALA A 64 16.97 2.58 7.64
C ALA A 64 15.64 2.23 6.96
N ARG A 65 15.04 3.19 6.26
CA ARG A 65 13.82 2.94 5.47
C ARG A 65 14.16 2.24 4.17
N CYS A 66 13.26 1.37 3.73
CA CYS A 66 13.31 0.79 2.40
C CYS A 66 13.02 1.90 1.37
N LEU A 67 13.99 2.20 0.51
CA LEU A 67 13.86 3.27 -0.50
C LEU A 67 12.72 2.99 -1.49
N PRO A 68 12.56 1.77 -2.05
CA PRO A 68 11.38 1.46 -2.87
C PRO A 68 10.04 1.74 -2.17
N CYS A 69 9.89 1.34 -0.90
CA CYS A 69 8.67 1.64 -0.13
C CYS A 69 8.45 3.15 0.01
N LEU A 70 9.50 3.95 0.21
CA LEU A 70 9.38 5.40 0.27
C LEU A 70 8.86 6.01 -1.02
N LEU A 71 9.43 5.60 -2.15
CA LEU A 71 9.07 6.15 -3.47
C LEU A 71 7.63 5.77 -3.86
N ILE A 72 7.26 4.50 -3.70
CA ILE A 72 5.90 4.02 -4.02
C ILE A 72 4.85 4.77 -3.19
N VAL A 73 5.06 4.90 -1.88
CA VAL A 73 4.12 5.62 -1.00
C VAL A 73 4.12 7.12 -1.31
N ALA A 74 5.26 7.71 -1.69
CA ALA A 74 5.32 9.11 -2.07
C ALA A 74 4.55 9.39 -3.37
N ASP A 75 4.68 8.54 -4.40
CA ASP A 75 3.92 8.66 -5.64
C ASP A 75 2.41 8.58 -5.39
N GLU A 76 1.98 7.64 -4.54
CA GLU A 76 0.59 7.54 -4.12
C GLU A 76 0.10 8.78 -3.36
N LEU A 77 0.96 9.42 -2.56
CA LEU A 77 0.62 10.66 -1.86
C LEU A 77 0.58 11.85 -2.82
N ALA A 78 1.50 11.93 -3.77
CA ALA A 78 1.56 12.99 -4.77
C ALA A 78 0.31 12.97 -5.67
N ALA A 79 -0.16 11.79 -6.06
CA ALA A 79 -1.41 11.64 -6.81
C ALA A 79 -2.66 12.14 -6.06
N ARG A 80 -2.57 12.34 -4.74
CA ARG A 80 -3.66 12.85 -3.89
C ARG A 80 -3.66 14.37 -3.78
N VAL A 81 -2.59 15.07 -4.20
CA VAL A 81 -2.49 16.53 -4.13
C VAL A 81 -2.88 17.13 -5.47
N PRO A 82 -4.03 17.83 -5.58
CA PRO A 82 -4.40 18.53 -6.81
C PRO A 82 -3.35 19.61 -7.15
N GLY A 83 -2.83 19.61 -8.38
CA GLY A 83 -1.91 20.65 -8.88
C GLY A 83 -0.42 20.43 -8.61
N ALA A 84 0.03 19.20 -8.31
CA ALA A 84 1.45 18.93 -8.01
C ALA A 84 2.41 18.98 -9.23
N VAL A 85 1.89 19.14 -10.44
CA VAL A 85 2.67 19.27 -11.68
C VAL A 85 2.08 20.39 -12.54
N ASP A 86 2.38 21.64 -12.17
CA ASP A 86 2.34 22.75 -13.12
C ASP A 86 3.63 22.77 -13.95
#